data_AF-A0A915MIC2-F1
#
_entry.id   AF-A0A915MIC2-F1
#
_cell.length_a   1.000
_cell.length_b   1.000
_cell.length_c   1.000
_cell.angle_alpha   90.00
_cell.angle_beta   90.00
_cell.angle_gamma   90.00
#
_symmetry.space_group_name_H-M   'P 1'
#
loop_
_entity.id
_entity.type
_entity.pdbx_description
1 polymer ?
#
loop_
_entity_poly.entity_id
_entity_poly.type
_entity_poly.pdbx_seq_one_letter_code
_entity_poly.pdbx_strand_id
1 'polypeptide(L)'
;ITATKWWPGALGKSVNYAVVIAQLWTNGKCYGPHPFWVQLRDLETHKSLPGITLGDIGPKLGTPSNDNGFLRFENYRIPRKHMLMKHAKVLPSGEYAPPLHAKVGYTSMMYEPIL
;
A
#
# COMPACT_ATOMS: atom_id res chain seq x y z
N ILE A 1 -12.01 -12.11 -2.43
CA ILE A 1 -11.07 -12.98 -1.68
C ILE A 1 -9.64 -12.93 -2.25
N THR A 2 -9.45 -12.89 -3.57
CA THR A 2 -8.11 -12.97 -4.21
C THR A 2 -7.23 -11.72 -4.13
N ALA A 3 -7.75 -10.58 -3.64
CA ALA A 3 -7.03 -9.29 -3.63
C ALA A 3 -6.31 -8.97 -2.31
N THR A 4 -6.31 -9.89 -1.34
CA THR A 4 -5.64 -9.71 -0.04
C THR A 4 -4.14 -9.48 -0.26
N LYS A 5 -3.59 -8.43 0.35
CA LYS A 5 -2.13 -8.24 0.37
C LYS A 5 -1.52 -9.33 1.24
N TRP A 6 -0.44 -9.95 0.78
CA TRP A 6 0.13 -11.14 1.40
C TRP A 6 1.66 -11.12 1.29
N TRP A 7 2.36 -11.43 2.38
CA TRP A 7 3.82 -11.35 2.57
C TRP A 7 4.49 -10.02 2.99
N PRO A 8 3.87 -8.82 3.04
CA PRO A 8 4.60 -7.65 3.52
C PRO A 8 5.19 -7.86 4.91
N GLY A 9 6.51 -7.65 5.05
CA GLY A 9 7.19 -7.72 6.34
C GLY A 9 6.68 -6.64 7.29
N ALA A 10 6.75 -6.87 8.60
CA ALA A 10 6.29 -5.96 9.64
C ALA A 10 4.77 -5.65 9.66
N LEU A 11 4.02 -6.13 8.67
CA LEU A 11 2.60 -5.85 8.51
C LEU A 11 1.73 -6.55 9.55
N GLY A 12 2.13 -7.75 9.96
CA GLY A 12 1.29 -8.61 10.80
C GLY A 12 1.02 -7.98 12.16
N LYS A 13 2.05 -7.39 12.79
CA LYS A 13 1.96 -6.91 14.17
C LYS A 13 2.58 -5.54 14.40
N SER A 14 3.58 -5.14 13.62
CA SER A 14 4.46 -4.04 14.03
C SER A 14 4.06 -2.66 13.48
N VAL A 15 3.70 -2.56 12.19
CA VAL A 15 3.54 -1.25 11.54
C VAL A 15 2.16 -0.61 11.75
N ASN A 16 2.17 0.72 11.90
CA ASN A 16 0.96 1.57 11.94
C ASN A 16 0.60 2.17 10.58
N TYR A 17 1.57 2.22 9.67
CA TYR A 17 1.41 2.78 8.33
C TYR A 17 1.99 1.82 7.29
N ALA A 18 1.45 1.87 6.08
CA ALA A 18 1.99 1.16 4.94
C ALA A 18 1.86 1.98 3.65
N VAL A 19 2.81 1.77 2.74
CA VAL A 19 2.64 2.14 1.33
C VAL A 19 1.94 1.00 0.63
N VAL A 20 0.68 1.22 0.25
CA VAL A 20 -0.16 0.22 -0.42
C VAL A 20 -0.13 0.46 -1.92
N ILE A 21 0.25 -0.55 -2.68
CA ILE A 21 0.12 -0.53 -4.14
C ILE A 21 -1.29 -0.98 -4.52
N ALA A 22 -2.06 -0.11 -5.17
CA ALA A 22 -3.42 -0.41 -5.63
C ALA A 22 -3.68 0.14 -7.04
N GLN A 23 -4.66 -0.43 -7.74
CA GLN A 23 -5.09 0.07 -9.05
C GLN A 23 -5.73 1.44 -8.89
N LEU A 24 -5.18 2.46 -9.55
CA LEU A 24 -5.75 3.80 -9.56
C LEU A 24 -6.92 3.87 -10.55
N TRP A 25 -8.11 4.15 -10.03
CA TRP A 25 -9.29 4.46 -10.82
C TRP A 25 -9.70 5.91 -10.61
N THR A 26 -9.85 6.68 -11.69
CA THR A 26 -10.40 8.04 -11.65
C THR A 26 -11.13 8.35 -12.95
N ASN A 27 -12.23 9.12 -12.87
CA ASN A 27 -13.09 9.46 -14.00
C ASN A 27 -13.45 8.26 -14.91
N GLY A 28 -13.76 7.12 -14.30
CA GLY A 28 -14.15 5.89 -15.01
C GLY A 28 -13.02 5.14 -15.71
N LYS A 29 -11.76 5.59 -15.60
CA LYS A 29 -10.59 4.96 -16.21
C LYS A 29 -9.62 4.40 -15.18
N CYS A 30 -9.06 3.22 -15.49
CA CYS A 30 -7.98 2.60 -14.73
C CYS A 30 -6.61 3.04 -15.29
N TYR A 31 -5.72 3.49 -14.41
CA TYR A 31 -4.38 3.98 -14.75
C TYR A 31 -3.25 3.08 -14.24
N GLY A 32 -3.58 1.88 -13.72
CA GLY A 32 -2.58 0.95 -13.26
C GLY A 32 -2.19 1.11 -11.77
N PRO A 33 -1.22 0.33 -11.30
CA PRO A 33 -0.78 0.32 -9.91
C PRO A 33 -0.10 1.64 -9.50
N HIS A 34 -0.57 2.22 -8.40
CA HIS A 34 0.00 3.42 -7.79
C HIS A 34 0.21 3.24 -6.28
N PRO A 35 1.20 3.91 -5.69
CA PRO A 35 1.45 3.88 -4.25
C PRO A 35 0.58 4.87 -3.47
N PHE A 36 -0.03 4.38 -2.39
CA PHE A 36 -0.85 5.15 -1.46
C PHE A 36 -0.33 5.00 -0.03
N TRP A 37 -0.18 6.11 0.68
CA TRP A 37 0.17 6.15 2.09
C TRP A 37 -1.08 5.91 2.96
N VAL A 38 -1.10 4.80 3.70
CA VAL A 38 -2.29 4.36 4.43
C VAL A 38 -1.94 4.13 5.89
N GLN A 39 -2.69 4.76 6.79
CA GLN A 39 -2.69 4.40 8.20
C GLN A 39 -3.53 3.13 8.39
N LEU A 40 -2.96 2.14 9.06
CA LEU A 40 -3.55 0.83 9.30
C LEU A 40 -4.08 0.66 10.73
N ARG A 41 -3.40 1.28 11.70
CA ARG A 41 -3.67 1.14 13.13
C ARG A 41 -3.82 2.50 13.80
N ASP A 42 -4.61 2.53 14.84
CA ASP A 42 -4.67 3.64 15.79
C ASP A 42 -3.32 3.80 16.52
N LEU A 43 -2.86 5.03 16.70
CA LEU A 43 -1.50 5.30 17.21
C LEU A 43 -1.37 5.09 18.72
N GLU A 44 -2.48 5.18 19.45
CA GLU A 44 -2.49 5.04 20.90
C GLU A 44 -2.75 3.58 21.31
N THR A 45 -3.75 2.96 20.68
CA THR A 45 -4.22 1.62 21.05
C THR A 45 -3.61 0.50 20.21
N HIS A 46 -2.95 0.82 19.10
CA HIS A 46 -2.38 -0.12 18.13
C HIS A 46 -3.41 -1.07 17.46
N LYS A 47 -4.70 -0.80 17.67
CA LYS A 47 -5.80 -1.58 17.08
C LYS A 47 -5.97 -1.21 15.62
N SER A 48 -6.39 -2.18 14.80
CA SER A 48 -6.72 -1.94 13.39
C SER A 48 -7.84 -0.91 13.26
N LEU A 49 -7.70 0.03 12.31
CA LEU A 49 -8.75 1.01 12.03
C LEU A 49 -9.98 0.36 11.39
N PRO A 50 -11.18 0.95 11.53
CA PRO A 50 -12.40 0.42 10.93
C PRO A 50 -12.29 0.21 9.41
N GLY A 51 -12.79 -0.92 8.91
CA GLY A 51 -12.69 -1.28 7.49
C GLY A 51 -11.31 -1.84 7.08
N ILE A 52 -10.43 -2.11 8.05
CA ILE A 52 -9.15 -2.76 7.82
C ILE A 52 -9.11 -4.10 8.57
N THR A 53 -8.72 -5.16 7.87
CA THR A 53 -8.40 -6.46 8.48
C THR A 53 -6.97 -6.82 8.16
N LEU A 54 -6.16 -7.10 9.18
CA LEU A 54 -4.75 -7.43 9.00
C LEU A 54 -4.29 -8.37 10.12
N GLY A 55 -3.23 -9.14 9.87
CA GLY A 55 -2.70 -10.09 10.84
C GLY A 55 -1.47 -10.82 10.31
N ASP A 56 -0.87 -11.66 11.14
CA ASP A 56 0.29 -12.48 10.77
C ASP A 56 -0.13 -13.69 9.91
N ILE A 57 0.71 -14.06 8.95
CA ILE A 57 0.44 -15.21 8.05
C ILE A 57 0.92 -16.56 8.62
N GLY A 58 1.54 -16.56 9.79
CA GLY A 58 1.99 -17.75 10.51
C GLY A 58 3.48 -18.09 10.33
N PRO A 59 3.87 -19.30 10.76
CA PRO A 59 5.24 -19.80 10.67
C PRO A 59 5.77 -19.80 9.24
N LYS A 60 7.06 -19.47 9.10
CA LYS A 60 7.77 -19.38 7.82
C LYS A 60 9.09 -20.12 7.92
N LEU A 61 9.51 -20.74 6.81
CA LEU A 61 10.84 -21.31 6.71
C LEU A 61 11.88 -20.19 6.59
N GLY A 62 12.93 -20.24 7.40
CA GLY A 62 14.07 -19.31 7.34
C GLY A 62 13.94 -18.02 8.15
N THR A 63 12.74 -17.43 8.26
CA THR A 63 12.52 -16.14 8.96
C THR A 63 11.37 -16.19 9.98
N PRO A 64 11.45 -17.03 11.03
CA PRO A 64 10.36 -17.23 11.98
C PRO A 64 10.08 -16.00 12.86
N SER A 65 11.07 -15.13 13.06
CA SER A 65 10.94 -13.89 13.84
C SER A 65 10.20 -12.78 13.11
N ASN A 66 10.07 -12.87 11.78
CA ASN A 66 9.49 -11.80 10.99
C ASN A 66 7.96 -11.92 11.01
N ASP A 67 7.28 -10.83 11.31
CA ASP A 67 5.82 -10.72 11.35
C ASP A 67 5.25 -10.36 9.97
N ASN A 68 5.59 -11.16 8.95
CA ASN A 68 4.98 -11.03 7.63
C ASN A 68 3.47 -11.16 7.74
N GLY A 69 2.76 -10.17 7.21
CA GLY A 69 1.32 -10.06 7.41
C GLY A 69 0.49 -10.21 6.15
N PHE A 70 -0.82 -10.23 6.37
CA PHE A 70 -1.82 -9.99 5.36
C PHE A 70 -2.60 -8.71 5.64
N LEU A 71 -3.21 -8.12 4.61
CA LEU A 71 -4.00 -6.91 4.74
C LEU A 71 -5.15 -6.88 3.74
N ARG A 72 -6.34 -6.55 4.23
CA ARG A 72 -7.59 -6.38 3.48
C ARG A 72 -8.24 -5.05 3.86
N PHE A 73 -8.82 -4.41 2.85
CA PHE A 73 -9.61 -3.19 2.99
C PHE A 73 -11.07 -3.47 2.63
N GLU A 74 -11.97 -2.87 3.39
CA GLU A 74 -13.41 -2.84 3.16
C GLU A 74 -13.86 -1.39 3.01
N ASN A 75 -13.88 -0.91 1.77
CA ASN A 75 -14.28 0.48 1.43
C ASN A 75 -13.56 1.55 2.27
N TYR A 76 -12.30 1.30 2.63
CA TYR A 76 -11.49 2.21 3.43
C TYR A 76 -11.15 3.49 2.66
N ARG A 77 -11.27 4.65 3.31
CA ARG A 77 -11.10 5.97 2.69
C ARG A 77 -9.84 6.65 3.20
N ILE A 78 -9.08 7.23 2.30
CA ILE A 78 -7.93 8.08 2.58
C ILE A 78 -8.05 9.41 1.80
N PRO A 79 -7.45 10.50 2.28
CA PRO A 79 -7.36 11.75 1.53
C PRO A 79 -6.63 11.56 0.20
N ARG A 80 -7.03 12.30 -0.86
CA ARG A 80 -6.35 12.29 -2.18
C ARG A 80 -4.83 12.49 -2.07
N LYS A 81 -4.41 13.38 -1.16
CA LYS A 81 -3.00 13.74 -0.93
C LYS A 81 -2.15 12.57 -0.41
N HIS A 82 -2.76 11.46 0.01
CA HIS A 82 -2.04 10.27 0.43
C HIS A 82 -1.53 9.43 -0.75
N MET A 83 -1.96 9.71 -1.99
CA MET A 83 -1.27 9.19 -3.17
C MET A 83 0.14 9.81 -3.24
N LEU A 84 1.19 9.00 -3.44
CA LEU A 84 2.55 9.53 -3.57
C LEU A 84 2.75 10.16 -4.96
N MET A 85 2.53 11.47 -5.03
CA MET A 85 2.34 12.19 -6.28
C MET A 85 3.59 12.85 -6.89
N LYS A 86 4.80 12.33 -6.60
CA LYS A 86 6.04 12.92 -7.13
C LYS A 86 6.11 12.84 -8.66
N HIS A 87 5.72 11.69 -9.23
CA HIS A 87 5.84 11.41 -10.66
C HIS A 87 4.49 11.36 -11.38
N ALA A 88 3.47 10.76 -10.78
CA ALA A 88 2.11 10.74 -11.30
C ALA A 88 1.17 11.49 -10.36
N LYS A 89 0.17 12.23 -10.86
CA LYS A 89 -0.70 13.07 -10.02
C LYS A 89 -2.17 12.84 -10.33
N VAL A 90 -3.00 13.01 -9.30
CA VAL A 90 -4.45 13.18 -9.46
C VAL A 90 -4.81 14.57 -8.96
N LEU A 91 -5.33 15.40 -9.85
CA LEU A 91 -5.75 16.77 -9.56
C LEU A 91 -7.06 16.77 -8.74
N PRO A 92 -7.43 17.89 -8.08
CA PRO A 92 -8.72 18.02 -7.42
C PRO A 92 -9.93 17.74 -8.33
N SER A 93 -9.78 18.00 -9.64
CA SER A 93 -10.78 17.68 -10.67
C SER A 93 -10.92 16.19 -10.96
N GLY A 94 -10.05 15.33 -10.41
CA GLY A 94 -9.96 13.92 -10.77
C GLY A 94 -9.13 13.63 -12.02
N GLU A 95 -8.63 14.67 -12.70
CA GLU A 95 -7.75 14.51 -13.86
C GLU A 95 -6.41 13.87 -13.46
N TYR A 96 -5.95 12.92 -14.28
CA TYR A 96 -4.71 12.20 -14.07
C TYR A 96 -3.57 12.79 -14.91
N ALA A 97 -2.49 13.19 -14.24
CA ALA A 97 -1.25 13.59 -14.89
C ALA A 97 -0.25 12.40 -14.83
N PRO A 98 0.15 11.82 -15.97
CA PRO A 98 1.03 10.66 -16.01
C PRO A 98 2.49 11.00 -15.64
N PRO A 99 3.30 9.99 -15.28
CA PRO A 99 4.73 10.19 -15.08
C PRO A 99 5.47 10.37 -16.41
N LEU A 100 6.63 11.04 -16.36
CA LEU A 100 7.52 11.21 -17.53
C LEU A 100 7.97 9.86 -18.11
N HIS A 101 8.13 8.85 -17.27
CA HIS A 101 8.50 7.51 -17.70
C HIS A 101 7.69 6.46 -16.92
N ALA A 102 7.16 5.47 -17.64
CA ALA A 102 6.17 4.52 -17.11
C ALA A 102 6.69 3.63 -15.96
N LYS A 103 8.01 3.38 -15.91
CA LYS A 103 8.63 2.47 -14.93
C LYS A 103 9.12 3.12 -13.65
N VAL A 104 8.94 4.44 -13.49
CA VAL A 104 9.47 5.18 -12.32
C VAL A 104 8.82 4.73 -11.00
N GLY A 105 7.63 4.13 -11.05
CA GLY A 105 6.98 3.58 -9.86
C GLY A 105 7.72 2.39 -9.21
N TYR A 106 8.65 1.76 -9.92
CA TYR A 106 9.40 0.58 -9.46
C TYR A 106 10.85 0.87 -9.08
N THR A 107 11.26 2.14 -9.04
CA THR A 107 12.67 2.52 -8.78
C THR A 107 13.23 1.91 -7.49
N SER A 108 12.43 1.79 -6.43
CA SER A 108 12.86 1.14 -5.18
C SER A 108 13.21 -0.33 -5.36
N MET A 109 12.47 -1.06 -6.23
CA MET A 109 12.74 -2.47 -6.52
C MET A 109 13.98 -2.66 -7.40
N MET A 110 14.44 -1.61 -8.09
CA MET A 110 15.68 -1.64 -8.86
C MET A 110 16.90 -1.34 -7.99
N TYR A 111 16.73 -0.61 -6.90
CA TYR A 111 17.82 -0.21 -6.02
C TYR A 111 18.31 -1.36 -5.13
N GLU A 112 17.38 -2.13 -4.55
CA GLU A 112 17.71 -3.21 -3.61
C GLU A 112 18.68 -4.27 -4.18
N PRO A 113 18.49 -4.79 -5.41
CA PRO A 113 19.38 -5.81 -5.98
C PRO A 113 20.79 -5.30 -6.35
N ILE A 114 21.05 -3.99 -6.23
CA ILE A 114 22.32 -3.36 -6.57
C ILE A 114 23.22 -3.21 -5.33
N LEU A 115 22.68 -3.44 -4.13
CA LEU A 115 23.44 -3.56 -2.88
C LEU A 115 23.83 -5.02 -2.62
#